data_AF-A0AAV4IWU4-F1
#
_entry.id   AF-A0AAV4IWU4-F1
#
_cell.length_a   1.000
_cell.length_b   1.000
_cell.length_c   1.000
_cell.angle_alpha   90.00
_cell.angle_beta   90.00
_cell.angle_gamma   90.00
#
_symmetry.space_group_name_H-M   'P 1'
#
loop_
_entity.id
_entity.type
_entity.pdbx_description
1 polymer ?
#
loop_
_entity_poly.entity_id
_entity_poly.type
_entity_poly.pdbx_seq_one_letter_code
_entity_poly.pdbx_strand_id
1 'polypeptide(L)'
;MASDEEPIYCICRLPYDETRFMIECDVCNDWFHGSCVGVQEHQAADIEIYHCPECTPRHGPLVLKHRRNWHRHDYSEDSSKKNSAVQTGTVVFIKELKARTFPSADEIPIKRLHGNQITPSYFEDEGFTVPILCEKKDGLGLTLPPSSFTVQDVEQLVGKENL
;
A
#
# COMPACT_ATOMS: atom_id res chain seq x y z
N MET A 1 31.26 -38.00 5.99
CA MET A 1 30.65 -36.70 6.34
C MET A 1 29.67 -36.41 5.23
N ALA A 2 28.36 -36.47 5.50
CA ALA A 2 27.38 -36.10 4.48
C ALA A 2 27.59 -34.62 4.17
N SER A 3 27.79 -34.30 2.89
CA SER A 3 27.78 -32.91 2.41
C SER A 3 26.42 -32.32 2.77
N ASP A 4 26.44 -31.28 3.59
CA ASP A 4 25.30 -30.47 4.00
C ASP A 4 24.89 -29.62 2.78
N GLU A 5 24.22 -30.25 1.80
CA GLU A 5 23.68 -29.53 0.66
C GLU A 5 22.50 -28.68 1.14
N GLU A 6 22.64 -27.35 1.02
CA GLU A 6 21.56 -26.43 1.34
C GLU A 6 20.30 -26.78 0.53
N PRO A 7 19.13 -26.89 1.17
CA PRO A 7 17.90 -27.18 0.46
C PRO A 7 17.61 -26.13 -0.62
N ILE A 8 17.31 -26.61 -1.83
CA ILE A 8 16.90 -25.76 -2.97
C ILE A 8 15.39 -25.72 -3.09
N TYR A 9 14.86 -24.54 -3.39
CA TYR A 9 13.44 -24.28 -3.49
C TYR A 9 13.07 -23.62 -4.81
N CYS A 10 11.76 -23.45 -5.03
CA CYS A 10 11.17 -22.68 -6.10
C CYS A 10 11.49 -23.23 -7.51
N ILE A 11 10.79 -22.70 -8.51
CA ILE A 11 11.07 -22.99 -9.92
C ILE A 11 12.45 -22.51 -10.38
N CYS A 12 13.07 -21.57 -9.66
CA CYS A 12 14.41 -21.05 -9.97
C CYS A 12 15.54 -21.91 -9.40
N ARG A 13 15.24 -22.93 -8.57
CA ARG A 13 16.23 -23.86 -7.99
C ARG A 13 17.38 -23.15 -7.27
N LEU A 14 17.02 -22.17 -6.43
CA LEU A 14 17.98 -21.44 -5.61
C LEU A 14 17.80 -21.82 -4.12
N PRO A 15 18.86 -21.71 -3.30
CA PRO A 15 18.74 -21.81 -1.85
C PRO A 15 17.81 -20.73 -1.27
N TYR A 16 17.46 -20.89 0.00
CA TYR A 16 16.69 -19.91 0.75
C TYR A 16 17.45 -18.57 0.90
N ASP A 17 16.72 -17.47 0.77
CA ASP A 17 17.21 -16.10 0.95
C ASP A 17 16.20 -15.34 1.82
N GLU A 18 16.62 -14.94 3.02
CA GLU A 18 15.76 -14.25 4.01
C GLU A 18 15.24 -12.88 3.54
N THR A 19 15.90 -12.28 2.54
CA THR A 19 15.49 -10.98 1.99
C THR A 19 14.37 -11.09 0.97
N ARG A 20 14.02 -12.30 0.54
CA ARG A 20 13.05 -12.55 -0.51
C ARG A 20 11.79 -13.18 0.06
N PHE A 21 10.66 -12.51 -0.12
CA PHE A 21 9.35 -13.06 0.21
C PHE A 21 9.10 -14.41 -0.52
N MET A 22 8.69 -15.41 0.25
CA MET A 22 8.30 -16.74 -0.26
C MET A 22 6.92 -17.16 0.26
N ILE A 23 6.24 -18.00 -0.52
CA ILE A 23 4.93 -18.58 -0.22
C ILE A 23 4.97 -20.11 -0.47
N GLU A 24 4.35 -20.88 0.42
CA GLU A 24 4.30 -22.35 0.35
C GLU A 24 3.07 -22.83 -0.44
N CYS A 25 3.24 -23.82 -1.32
CA CYS A 25 2.15 -24.45 -2.05
C CYS A 25 1.48 -25.57 -1.23
N ASP A 26 0.16 -25.48 -1.02
CA ASP A 26 -0.63 -26.43 -0.23
C ASP A 26 -0.72 -27.85 -0.82
N VAL A 27 -0.23 -28.06 -2.06
CA VAL A 27 -0.27 -29.35 -2.75
C VAL A 27 1.09 -30.06 -2.68
N CYS A 28 2.16 -29.38 -3.07
CA CYS A 28 3.49 -29.99 -3.19
C CYS A 28 4.40 -29.69 -1.98
N ASN A 29 3.98 -28.80 -1.07
CA ASN A 29 4.75 -28.34 0.10
C ASN A 29 6.14 -27.76 -0.26
N ASP A 30 6.31 -27.31 -1.51
CA ASP A 30 7.50 -26.56 -1.95
C ASP A 30 7.26 -25.06 -1.78
N TRP A 31 8.35 -24.30 -1.64
CA TRP A 31 8.35 -22.86 -1.39
C TRP A 31 8.72 -22.08 -2.64
N PHE A 32 8.00 -21.00 -2.90
CA PHE A 32 8.15 -20.21 -4.12
C PHE A 32 8.40 -18.75 -3.79
N HIS A 33 9.43 -18.15 -4.39
CA HIS A 33 9.60 -16.70 -4.32
C HIS A 33 8.41 -16.02 -4.97
N GLY A 34 7.79 -15.05 -4.28
CA GLY A 34 6.63 -14.33 -4.80
C GLY A 34 6.89 -13.72 -6.18
N SER A 35 8.09 -13.16 -6.40
CA SER A 35 8.52 -12.62 -7.69
C SER A 35 8.65 -13.65 -8.80
N CYS A 36 8.95 -14.92 -8.50
CA CYS A 36 9.03 -16.00 -9.49
C CYS A 36 7.64 -16.49 -9.94
N VAL A 37 6.60 -16.28 -9.11
CA VAL A 37 5.25 -16.82 -9.34
C VAL A 37 4.18 -15.73 -9.45
N GLY A 38 4.58 -14.45 -9.48
CA GLY A 38 3.67 -13.31 -9.67
C GLY A 38 2.80 -13.01 -8.45
N VAL A 39 3.25 -13.35 -7.24
CA VAL A 39 2.56 -13.05 -5.97
C VAL A 39 3.33 -11.98 -5.22
N GLN A 40 2.69 -10.84 -4.99
CA GLN A 40 3.23 -9.76 -4.18
C GLN A 40 3.00 -10.04 -2.69
N GLU A 41 3.89 -9.55 -1.83
CA GLU A 41 3.84 -9.82 -0.39
C GLU A 41 2.49 -9.41 0.25
N HIS A 42 1.94 -8.25 -0.14
CA HIS A 42 0.63 -7.81 0.39
C HIS A 42 -0.54 -8.70 -0.04
N GLN A 43 -0.44 -9.40 -1.18
CA GLN A 43 -1.46 -10.33 -1.65
C GLN A 43 -1.46 -11.63 -0.83
N ALA A 44 -0.33 -11.99 -0.23
CA ALA A 44 -0.20 -13.22 0.54
C ALA A 44 -1.17 -13.26 1.74
N ALA A 45 -1.43 -12.10 2.34
CA ALA A 45 -2.42 -11.97 3.41
C ALA A 45 -3.85 -12.32 2.96
N ASP A 46 -4.13 -12.29 1.65
CA ASP A 46 -5.43 -12.56 1.06
C ASP A 46 -5.59 -14.00 0.55
N ILE A 47 -4.49 -14.72 0.37
CA ILE A 47 -4.50 -16.09 -0.13
C ILE A 47 -4.82 -17.03 1.04
N GLU A 48 -5.85 -17.85 0.88
CA GLU A 48 -6.25 -18.89 1.82
C GLU A 48 -5.58 -20.23 1.48
N ILE A 49 -5.50 -20.56 0.19
CA ILE A 49 -4.81 -21.75 -0.33
C ILE A 49 -4.00 -21.32 -1.56
N TYR A 50 -2.70 -21.53 -1.53
CA TYR A 50 -1.81 -21.26 -2.65
C TYR A 50 -1.51 -22.53 -3.43
N HIS A 51 -1.77 -22.49 -4.74
CA HIS A 51 -1.33 -23.52 -5.69
C HIS A 51 -0.27 -22.93 -6.62
N CYS A 52 0.90 -23.57 -6.69
CA CYS A 52 1.96 -23.16 -7.61
C CYS A 52 1.56 -23.37 -9.08
N PRO A 53 2.30 -22.80 -10.05
CA PRO A 53 1.99 -22.94 -11.47
C PRO A 53 1.90 -24.39 -11.98
N GLU A 54 2.66 -25.31 -11.38
CA GLU A 54 2.62 -26.74 -11.74
C GLU A 54 1.42 -27.49 -11.14
N CYS A 55 0.98 -27.10 -9.95
CA CYS A 55 -0.15 -27.73 -9.26
C CYS A 55 -1.50 -27.19 -9.75
N THR A 56 -1.54 -25.92 -10.20
CA THR A 56 -2.76 -25.23 -10.63
C THR A 56 -3.58 -26.00 -11.67
N PRO A 57 -2.99 -26.59 -12.74
CA PRO A 57 -3.75 -27.32 -13.76
C PRO A 57 -4.52 -28.55 -13.24
N ARG A 58 -4.11 -29.14 -12.11
CA ARG A 58 -4.70 -30.36 -11.54
C ARG A 58 -5.57 -30.09 -10.32
N HIS A 59 -5.24 -29.08 -9.54
CA HIS A 59 -5.88 -28.76 -8.27
C HIS A 59 -6.73 -27.48 -8.31
N GLY A 60 -6.73 -26.78 -9.45
CA GLY A 60 -7.43 -25.51 -9.63
C GLY A 60 -6.55 -24.31 -9.25
N PRO A 61 -7.05 -23.08 -9.46
CA PRO A 61 -6.34 -21.86 -9.08
C PRO A 61 -6.18 -21.73 -7.56
N LEU A 62 -5.40 -20.73 -7.12
CA LEU A 62 -5.38 -20.32 -5.72
C LEU A 62 -6.78 -19.94 -5.21
N VAL A 63 -6.99 -20.09 -3.90
CA VAL A 63 -8.23 -19.70 -3.22
C VAL A 63 -7.94 -18.48 -2.37
N LEU A 64 -8.75 -17.43 -2.54
CA LEU A 64 -8.69 -16.22 -1.72
C LEU A 64 -9.60 -16.34 -0.51
N LYS A 65 -9.22 -15.70 0.60
CA LYS A 65 -10.04 -15.60 1.81
C LYS A 65 -11.39 -14.99 1.48
N HIS A 66 -12.45 -15.60 1.99
CA HIS A 66 -13.80 -15.07 1.81
C HIS A 66 -14.03 -13.83 2.69
N ARG A 67 -14.43 -12.71 2.08
CA ARG A 67 -14.81 -11.50 2.81
C ARG A 67 -16.12 -11.68 3.59
N ARG A 68 -16.03 -11.59 4.91
CA ARG A 68 -17.15 -11.69 5.86
C ARG A 68 -17.50 -10.36 6.52
N ASN A 69 -16.60 -9.38 6.47
CA ASN A 69 -16.83 -8.06 7.05
C ASN A 69 -16.16 -6.91 6.24
N TRP A 70 -16.54 -5.67 6.57
CA TRP A 70 -16.08 -4.44 5.91
C TRP A 70 -15.51 -3.39 6.89
N HIS A 71 -15.38 -3.77 8.16
CA HIS A 71 -15.01 -2.87 9.26
C HIS A 71 -13.75 -3.33 10.00
N ARG A 72 -13.16 -4.46 9.61
CA ARG A 72 -11.92 -5.01 10.19
C ARG A 72 -10.83 -5.12 9.14
N HIS A 73 -9.57 -5.10 9.58
CA HIS A 73 -8.40 -5.34 8.74
C HIS A 73 -8.35 -6.80 8.28
N ASP A 74 -8.59 -7.75 9.19
CA ASP A 74 -8.92 -9.11 8.80
C ASP A 74 -10.39 -9.15 8.36
N TYR A 75 -10.59 -9.03 7.06
CA TYR A 75 -11.91 -9.04 6.45
C TYR A 75 -12.56 -10.44 6.44
N SER A 76 -11.82 -11.49 6.79
CA SER A 76 -12.32 -12.87 6.91
C SER A 76 -12.87 -13.18 8.30
N GLU A 77 -12.59 -12.34 9.30
CA GLU A 77 -13.16 -12.46 10.65
C GLU A 77 -14.69 -12.50 10.59
N ASP A 78 -15.26 -13.40 11.40
CA ASP A 78 -16.70 -13.55 11.54
C ASP A 78 -17.35 -12.25 12.03
N SER A 79 -18.27 -11.72 11.22
CA SER A 79 -19.03 -10.51 11.53
C SER A 79 -20.02 -10.70 12.69
N SER A 80 -20.27 -11.95 13.11
CA SER A 80 -21.13 -12.27 14.25
C SER A 80 -20.49 -11.97 15.61
N LYS A 81 -19.16 -11.75 15.67
CA LYS A 81 -18.46 -11.33 16.89
C LYS A 81 -18.93 -9.93 17.31
N LYS A 82 -19.99 -9.95 18.14
CA LYS A 82 -20.58 -8.75 18.75
C LYS A 82 -19.48 -7.93 19.41
N ASN A 83 -19.50 -6.62 19.17
CA ASN A 83 -18.63 -5.61 19.78
C ASN A 83 -17.26 -5.34 19.13
N SER A 84 -17.05 -5.79 17.89
CA SER A 84 -15.84 -5.42 17.14
C SER A 84 -15.87 -3.96 16.69
N ALA A 85 -14.88 -3.16 17.09
CA ALA A 85 -14.77 -1.76 16.68
C ALA A 85 -14.42 -1.63 15.18
N VAL A 86 -14.89 -0.54 14.56
CA VAL A 86 -14.49 -0.17 13.20
C VAL A 86 -13.01 0.23 13.20
N GLN A 87 -12.21 -0.39 12.33
CA GLN A 87 -10.77 -0.13 12.22
C GLN A 87 -10.47 0.91 11.12
N THR A 88 -9.50 1.78 11.38
CA THR A 88 -9.06 2.84 10.47
C THR A 88 -8.66 2.31 9.08
N GLY A 89 -9.05 3.01 8.03
CA GLY A 89 -8.75 2.66 6.63
C GLY A 89 -9.69 1.62 6.01
N THR A 90 -10.57 0.99 6.79
CA THR A 90 -11.58 0.05 6.26
C THR A 90 -12.69 0.76 5.49
N VAL A 91 -13.45 0.01 4.70
CA VAL A 91 -14.55 0.57 3.89
C VAL A 91 -15.58 1.28 4.76
N VAL A 92 -15.95 0.68 5.90
CA VAL A 92 -16.87 1.30 6.87
C VAL A 92 -16.25 2.56 7.48
N PHE A 93 -14.98 2.53 7.88
CA PHE A 93 -14.28 3.72 8.39
C PHE A 93 -14.31 4.87 7.39
N ILE A 94 -13.99 4.61 6.11
CA ILE A 94 -13.98 5.65 5.06
C ILE A 94 -15.39 6.21 4.85
N LYS A 95 -16.42 5.36 4.88
CA LYS A 95 -17.82 5.80 4.79
C LYS A 95 -18.20 6.71 5.96
N GLU A 96 -17.84 6.32 7.18
CA GLU A 96 -18.09 7.13 8.37
C GLU A 96 -17.30 8.44 8.35
N LEU A 97 -16.02 8.39 7.97
CA LEU A 97 -15.16 9.57 7.87
C LEU A 97 -15.74 10.60 6.89
N LYS A 98 -16.24 10.15 5.73
CA LYS A 98 -16.91 11.01 4.75
C LYS A 98 -18.22 11.61 5.24
N ALA A 99 -18.89 10.96 6.18
CA ALA A 99 -20.16 11.42 6.74
C ALA A 99 -19.99 12.28 8.00
N ARG A 100 -18.78 12.34 8.57
CA ARG A 100 -18.50 13.17 9.75
C ARG A 100 -18.54 14.64 9.38
N THR A 101 -19.11 15.43 10.29
CA THR A 101 -19.05 16.89 10.25
C THR A 101 -17.79 17.35 10.96
N PHE A 102 -16.98 18.14 10.26
CA PHE A 102 -15.81 18.82 10.81
C PHE A 102 -16.05 20.34 10.73
N PRO A 103 -15.45 21.14 11.64
CA PRO A 103 -15.40 22.59 11.47
C PRO A 103 -14.85 22.93 10.07
N SER A 104 -15.39 23.99 9.45
CA SER A 104 -14.88 24.43 8.16
C SER A 104 -13.39 24.76 8.28
N ALA A 105 -12.63 24.53 7.21
CA ALA A 105 -11.25 25.02 7.13
C ALA A 105 -11.17 26.55 7.29
N ASP A 106 -12.27 27.28 7.05
CA ASP A 106 -12.38 28.73 7.28
C ASP A 106 -12.52 29.08 8.78
N GLU A 107 -12.93 28.12 9.61
CA GLU A 107 -12.99 28.25 11.08
C GLU A 107 -11.68 27.83 11.75
N ILE A 108 -10.80 27.17 11.00
CA ILE A 108 -9.45 26.80 11.44
C ILE A 108 -8.52 27.97 11.09
N PRO A 109 -7.57 28.35 11.96
CA PRO A 109 -6.59 29.36 11.62
C PRO A 109 -5.67 28.82 10.52
N ILE A 110 -6.00 29.12 9.26
CA ILE A 110 -5.17 28.86 8.09
C ILE A 110 -4.81 30.20 7.49
N LYS A 111 -3.51 30.46 7.31
CA LYS A 111 -3.07 31.69 6.64
C LYS A 111 -3.11 31.47 5.13
N ARG A 112 -3.95 32.24 4.43
CA ARG A 112 -4.03 32.22 2.96
C ARG A 112 -3.07 33.26 2.39
N LEU A 113 -2.08 32.81 1.61
CA LEU A 113 -1.04 33.65 1.02
C LEU A 113 -0.87 33.35 -0.46
N HIS A 114 -0.43 34.35 -1.23
CA HIS A 114 0.11 34.15 -2.58
C HIS A 114 1.59 33.75 -2.50
N GLY A 115 2.09 33.05 -3.53
CA GLY A 115 3.44 32.50 -3.47
C GLY A 115 4.55 33.54 -3.27
N ASN A 116 4.39 34.73 -3.85
CA ASN A 116 5.33 35.84 -3.68
C ASN A 116 5.36 36.44 -2.25
N GLN A 117 4.38 36.14 -1.40
CA GLN A 117 4.35 36.57 -0.01
C GLN A 117 5.07 35.56 0.91
N ILE A 118 5.25 34.32 0.46
CA ILE A 118 5.89 33.26 1.23
C ILE A 118 7.40 33.42 1.09
N THR A 119 7.98 34.22 1.98
CA THR A 119 9.39 34.60 1.97
C THR A 119 10.00 34.43 3.36
N PRO A 120 11.33 34.32 3.50
CA PRO A 120 11.98 34.29 4.81
C PRO A 120 11.59 35.47 5.72
N SER A 121 11.55 36.70 5.17
CA SER A 121 11.13 37.90 5.90
C SER A 121 9.70 37.77 6.46
N TYR A 122 8.76 37.23 5.67
CA TYR A 122 7.41 36.96 6.17
C TYR A 122 7.44 36.04 7.41
N PHE A 123 8.26 34.99 7.39
CA PHE A 123 8.37 34.05 8.51
C PHE A 123 9.11 34.62 9.73
N GLU A 124 10.06 35.53 9.52
CA GLU A 124 10.72 36.26 10.60
C GLU A 124 9.75 37.22 11.31
N ASP A 125 8.89 37.89 10.55
CA ASP A 125 7.94 38.87 11.06
C ASP A 125 6.68 38.23 11.68
N GLU A 126 6.10 37.23 11.00
CA GLU A 126 4.79 36.65 11.33
C GLU A 126 4.90 35.26 12.00
N GLY A 127 6.07 34.63 11.94
CA GLY A 127 6.28 33.26 12.39
C GLY A 127 5.65 32.20 11.47
N PHE A 128 5.80 30.92 11.86
CA PHE A 128 5.15 29.79 11.19
C PHE A 128 4.46 28.87 12.20
N THR A 129 3.34 29.35 12.74
CA THR A 129 2.61 28.69 13.84
C THR A 129 1.31 28.02 13.39
N VAL A 130 0.87 28.29 12.16
CA VAL A 130 -0.38 27.77 11.59
C VAL A 130 -0.15 27.30 10.15
N PRO A 131 -0.97 26.37 9.61
CA PRO A 131 -0.88 25.97 8.21
C PRO A 131 -1.05 27.15 7.25
N ILE A 132 -0.28 27.13 6.16
CA ILE A 132 -0.39 28.11 5.08
C ILE A 132 -1.02 27.42 3.86
N LEU A 133 -2.04 28.05 3.29
CA LEU A 133 -2.67 27.62 2.04
C LEU A 133 -2.35 28.63 0.92
N CYS A 134 -1.71 28.14 -0.13
CA CYS A 134 -1.45 28.90 -1.35
C CYS A 134 -2.21 28.27 -2.52
N GLU A 135 -3.27 28.90 -2.99
CA GLU A 135 -4.19 28.33 -3.98
C GLU A 135 -3.59 28.21 -5.38
N LYS A 136 -2.56 29.00 -5.67
CA LYS A 136 -1.86 29.03 -6.97
C LYS A 136 -0.38 28.80 -6.76
N LYS A 137 0.26 28.10 -7.71
CA LYS A 137 1.70 27.85 -7.66
C LYS A 137 2.56 29.09 -7.96
N ASP A 138 1.96 30.13 -8.53
CA ASP A 138 2.66 31.34 -8.96
C ASP A 138 3.39 32.01 -7.79
N GLY A 139 4.67 32.31 -8.00
CA GLY A 139 5.53 32.93 -7.00
C GLY A 139 6.13 31.96 -5.96
N LEU A 140 5.74 30.68 -5.92
CA LEU A 140 6.31 29.70 -4.98
C LEU A 140 7.70 29.19 -5.38
N GLY A 141 8.14 29.42 -6.61
CA GLY A 141 9.37 28.82 -7.14
C GLY A 141 9.30 27.29 -7.30
N LEU A 142 8.11 26.69 -7.25
CA LEU A 142 7.91 25.25 -7.44
C LEU A 142 7.91 24.88 -8.92
N THR A 143 8.88 24.07 -9.32
CA THR A 143 8.93 23.43 -10.63
C THR A 143 8.29 22.05 -10.53
N LEU A 144 7.14 21.87 -11.17
CA LEU A 144 6.39 20.62 -11.20
C LEU A 144 6.26 20.13 -12.65
N PRO A 145 6.07 18.82 -12.86
CA PRO A 145 5.70 18.31 -14.18
C PRO A 145 4.37 18.93 -14.67
N PRO A 146 4.09 18.89 -15.98
CA PRO A 146 2.83 19.40 -16.53
C PRO A 146 1.62 18.69 -15.91
N SER A 147 0.45 19.34 -15.91
CA SER A 147 -0.78 18.77 -15.35
C SER A 147 -1.29 17.52 -16.09
N SER A 148 -0.75 17.24 -17.27
CA SER A 148 -0.99 16.02 -18.04
C SER A 148 -0.12 14.83 -17.61
N PHE A 149 0.79 15.02 -16.65
CA PHE A 149 1.69 13.99 -16.15
C PHE A 149 0.92 12.91 -15.39
N THR A 150 1.23 11.65 -15.68
CA THR A 150 0.48 10.47 -15.25
C THR A 150 1.33 9.52 -14.42
N VAL A 151 0.69 8.49 -13.85
CA VAL A 151 1.40 7.42 -13.13
C VAL A 151 2.29 6.59 -14.06
N GLN A 152 1.98 6.52 -15.36
CA GLN A 152 2.82 5.86 -16.36
C GLN A 152 4.10 6.64 -16.61
N ASP A 153 4.04 7.98 -16.60
CA ASP A 153 5.23 8.82 -16.73
C ASP A 153 6.14 8.65 -15.50
N VAL A 154 5.57 8.45 -14.30
CA VAL A 154 6.34 8.09 -13.10
C VAL A 154 7.06 6.77 -13.30
N GLU A 155 6.37 5.72 -13.75
CA GLU A 155 6.97 4.41 -14.04
C GLU A 155 8.11 4.50 -15.05
N GLN A 156 7.92 5.28 -16.12
CA GLN A 156 8.96 5.46 -17.15
C GLN A 156 10.21 6.18 -16.62
N LEU A 157 10.04 7.13 -15.69
CA LEU A 157 11.15 7.93 -15.17
C LEU A 157 11.87 7.28 -13.98
N VAL A 158 11.13 6.58 -13.12
CA VAL A 158 11.65 5.97 -11.88
C VAL A 158 12.11 4.52 -12.11
N GLY A 159 11.55 3.84 -13.10
CA GLY A 159 11.77 2.42 -13.35
C GLY A 159 10.75 1.54 -12.64
N LYS A 160 10.25 0.54 -13.36
CA LYS A 160 9.20 -0.39 -12.87
C LYS A 160 9.66 -1.19 -11.65
N GLU A 161 10.95 -1.46 -11.54
CA GLU A 161 11.58 -2.19 -10.45
C GLU A 161 11.64 -1.40 -9.13
N ASN A 162 11.39 -0.09 -9.16
CA ASN A 162 11.42 0.80 -8.00
C ASN A 162 10.01 1.28 -7.57
N LEU A 163 8.95 0.79 -8.23
CA LEU A 163 7.54 1.07 -7.92
C LEU A 163 6.84 -0.19 -7.39
#